data_AF-A0A9D6IR38-F1
#
_entry.id   AF-A0A9D6IR38-F1
#
_cell.length_a   1.000
_cell.length_b   1.000
_cell.length_c   1.000
_cell.angle_alpha   90.00
_cell.angle_beta   90.00
_cell.angle_gamma   90.00
#
_symmetry.space_group_name_H-M   'P 1'
#
loop_
_entity.id
_entity.type
_entity.pdbx_description
1 polymer ?
#
loop_
_entity_poly.entity_id
_entity_poly.type
_entity_poly.pdbx_seq_one_letter_code
_entity_poly.pdbx_strand_id
1 'polypeptide(L)'
;MKPTILVALAALSALNPVPHALAVDVLEEISWVGLRDAGRLGAGSVLAGGTGGDAGTLEIRSVPNQPGPYLIFTIENPGVTRTAYAIVGQVRCDGVEGTGYLEMWSHFPGGGAYFSRTLGESGPMAALTGTSGWRPFVLPFFNSVGNPPPERLVISVFLPAGGAVFLSSLELVQFAPGEDPLADFAGGRQWWSSSQAGVLGGTFGAIIGCIGAIIGWLVSKGRARRAAIGVMGTLIVLGVLELAVGAASLMYSQPYHVWYPLMLGGILEVTIFGALLFVARRRYRDIELRRMRALDAR
;
A
#
# COMPACT_ATOMS: atom_id res chain seq x y z
N MET A 1 12.96 -31.29 21.21
CA MET A 1 13.10 -30.37 20.05
C MET A 1 13.07 -28.95 20.58
N LYS A 2 14.00 -28.10 20.15
CA LYS A 2 14.33 -26.81 20.81
C LYS A 2 13.28 -25.72 20.53
N PRO A 3 12.93 -24.87 21.52
CA PRO A 3 11.88 -23.86 21.43
C PRO A 3 12.23 -22.61 20.60
N THR A 4 13.38 -22.60 19.91
CA THR A 4 13.86 -21.42 19.17
C THR A 4 13.18 -21.18 17.83
N ILE A 5 12.53 -22.19 17.24
CA ILE A 5 11.85 -22.06 15.94
C ILE A 5 10.45 -21.43 16.10
N LEU A 6 9.83 -21.56 17.28
CA LEU A 6 8.53 -20.94 17.55
C LEU A 6 8.61 -19.40 17.68
N VAL A 7 9.77 -18.85 18.04
CA VAL A 7 9.93 -17.40 18.24
C VAL A 7 10.03 -16.63 16.92
N ALA A 8 10.55 -17.24 15.85
CA ALA A 8 10.64 -16.61 14.53
C ALA A 8 9.27 -16.55 13.81
N LEU A 9 8.41 -17.56 14.00
CA LEU A 9 7.04 -17.53 13.48
C LEU A 9 6.11 -16.67 14.35
N ALA A 10 6.34 -16.61 15.67
CA ALA A 10 5.60 -15.75 16.57
C ALA A 10 5.93 -14.25 16.39
N ALA A 11 7.15 -13.91 15.99
CA ALA A 11 7.53 -12.52 15.72
C ALA A 11 6.86 -11.94 14.46
N LEU A 12 6.53 -12.77 13.46
CA LEU A 12 5.74 -12.33 12.30
C LEU A 12 4.23 -12.23 12.59
N SER A 13 3.74 -12.91 13.64
CA SER A 13 2.33 -12.89 14.04
C SER A 13 2.03 -11.94 15.22
N ALA A 14 3.08 -11.41 15.87
CA ALA A 14 3.00 -10.39 16.91
C ALA A 14 3.24 -8.96 16.38
N LEU A 15 3.52 -8.80 15.08
CA LEU A 15 3.13 -7.59 14.38
C LEU A 15 1.60 -7.60 14.42
N ASN A 16 1.05 -6.81 15.35
CA ASN A 16 -0.35 -6.44 15.41
C ASN A 16 -0.96 -6.48 13.99
N PRO A 17 -2.20 -6.96 13.79
CA PRO A 17 -2.99 -6.41 12.71
C PRO A 17 -3.15 -4.93 13.06
N VAL A 18 -2.15 -4.10 12.72
CA VAL A 18 -2.32 -2.68 12.64
C VAL A 18 -3.49 -2.57 11.69
N PRO A 19 -4.66 -2.07 12.14
CA PRO A 19 -5.78 -1.89 11.23
C PRO A 19 -5.22 -1.18 10.02
N HIS A 20 -5.54 -1.70 8.83
CA HIS A 20 -5.02 -1.26 7.54
C HIS A 20 -5.27 0.26 7.35
N ALA A 21 -4.45 1.07 8.00
CA ALA A 21 -4.31 2.48 7.72
C ALA A 21 -3.38 2.48 6.52
N LEU A 22 -4.00 2.53 5.34
CA LEU A 22 -3.33 3.04 4.15
C LEU A 22 -2.55 4.29 4.60
N ALA A 23 -1.28 4.44 4.20
CA ALA A 23 -0.53 5.67 4.49
C ALA A 23 -0.99 6.84 3.60
N VAL A 24 -2.30 6.91 3.45
CA VAL A 24 -3.13 7.77 2.65
C VAL A 24 -3.96 8.50 3.69
N ASP A 25 -3.85 9.83 3.74
CA ASP A 25 -4.66 10.61 4.67
C ASP A 25 -6.10 10.60 4.15
N VAL A 26 -6.97 9.84 4.81
CA VAL A 26 -8.41 9.87 4.54
C VAL A 26 -8.96 11.19 5.09
N LEU A 27 -9.45 12.03 4.19
CA LEU A 27 -10.04 13.34 4.53
C LEU A 27 -11.52 13.21 4.86
N GLU A 28 -12.24 12.40 4.08
CA GLU A 28 -13.69 12.21 4.24
C GLU A 28 -14.09 10.79 3.82
N GLU A 29 -14.82 10.09 4.68
CA GLU A 29 -15.54 8.85 4.33
C GLU A 29 -16.94 9.19 3.80
N ILE A 30 -17.29 8.66 2.64
CA ILE A 30 -18.50 9.01 1.92
C ILE A 30 -19.45 7.81 1.95
N SER A 31 -20.47 7.92 2.80
CA SER A 31 -21.57 6.96 2.89
C SER A 31 -22.75 7.39 2.02
N TRP A 32 -23.24 6.48 1.18
CA TRP A 32 -24.42 6.73 0.35
C TRP A 32 -25.69 6.95 1.16
N VAL A 33 -25.84 6.23 2.27
CA VAL A 33 -26.94 6.41 3.21
C VAL A 33 -26.90 7.83 3.80
N GLY A 34 -25.72 8.26 4.25
CA GLY A 34 -25.53 9.62 4.79
C GLY A 34 -25.83 10.72 3.76
N LEU A 35 -25.36 10.57 2.51
CA LEU A 35 -25.64 11.53 1.44
C LEU A 35 -27.13 11.59 1.07
N ARG A 36 -27.81 10.45 1.00
CA ARG A 36 -29.25 10.38 0.75
C ARG A 36 -30.04 11.07 1.86
N ASP A 37 -29.74 10.73 3.11
CA ASP A 37 -30.47 11.26 4.27
C ASP A 37 -30.23 12.77 4.46
N ALA A 38 -29.08 13.28 4.01
CA ALA A 38 -28.77 14.71 3.96
C ALA A 38 -29.31 15.43 2.71
N GLY A 39 -29.98 14.73 1.77
CA GLY A 39 -30.49 15.32 0.52
C GLY A 39 -29.39 15.79 -0.45
N ARG A 40 -28.16 15.26 -0.31
CA ARG A 40 -26.98 15.61 -1.14
C ARG A 40 -26.71 14.61 -2.27
N LEU A 41 -27.48 13.52 -2.34
CA LEU A 41 -27.40 12.53 -3.41
C LEU A 41 -28.15 13.04 -4.65
N GLY A 42 -27.43 13.26 -5.75
CA GLY A 42 -27.97 13.79 -7.00
C GLY A 42 -28.57 12.74 -7.93
N ALA A 43 -27.99 11.53 -7.97
CA ALA A 43 -28.43 10.45 -8.86
C ALA A 43 -28.24 9.07 -8.23
N GLY A 44 -29.06 8.12 -8.69
CA GLY A 44 -29.03 6.72 -8.26
C GLY A 44 -29.93 6.43 -7.06
N SER A 45 -30.00 5.15 -6.70
CA SER A 45 -30.77 4.63 -5.59
C SER A 45 -29.87 3.81 -4.66
N VAL A 46 -29.92 4.11 -3.36
CA VAL A 46 -29.19 3.34 -2.34
C VAL A 46 -29.95 2.05 -2.07
N LEU A 47 -29.30 0.91 -2.28
CA LEU A 47 -29.90 -0.40 -2.08
C LEU A 47 -30.11 -0.68 -0.59
N ALA A 48 -31.36 -0.89 -0.21
CA ALA A 48 -31.72 -1.43 1.10
C ALA A 48 -31.36 -2.92 1.11
N GLY A 49 -30.54 -3.35 2.07
CA GLY A 49 -29.92 -4.68 2.08
C GLY A 49 -30.87 -5.84 1.77
N GLY A 50 -30.58 -6.55 0.67
CA GLY A 50 -31.07 -7.90 0.38
C GLY A 50 -29.99 -8.95 0.65
N THR A 51 -30.33 -10.24 0.56
CA THR A 51 -29.52 -11.44 0.90
C THR A 51 -28.29 -11.66 -0.01
N GLY A 52 -27.42 -10.65 -0.16
CA GLY A 52 -26.25 -10.69 -1.01
C GLY A 52 -25.13 -9.69 -0.66
N GLY A 53 -25.20 -8.99 0.48
CA GLY A 53 -24.12 -8.10 0.93
C GLY A 53 -24.04 -6.73 0.24
N ASP A 54 -24.99 -6.40 -0.64
CA ASP A 54 -25.06 -5.11 -1.37
C ASP A 54 -25.76 -3.99 -0.55
N ALA A 55 -25.91 -4.15 0.77
CA ALA A 55 -26.56 -3.17 1.63
C ALA A 55 -25.73 -1.88 1.72
N GLY A 56 -26.35 -0.74 1.44
CA GLY A 56 -25.65 0.55 1.46
C GLY A 56 -24.80 0.82 0.22
N THR A 57 -24.98 0.06 -0.85
CA THR A 57 -24.42 0.31 -2.18
C THR A 57 -25.28 1.30 -2.96
N LEU A 58 -24.66 2.16 -3.76
CA LEU A 58 -25.37 3.02 -4.69
C LEU A 58 -25.51 2.33 -6.05
N GLU A 59 -26.74 2.17 -6.54
CA GLU A 59 -27.01 1.77 -7.92
C GLU A 59 -27.32 3.00 -8.78
N ILE A 60 -26.65 3.13 -9.92
CA ILE A 60 -26.95 4.11 -10.95
C ILE A 60 -27.24 3.35 -12.22
N ARG A 61 -28.47 3.46 -12.70
CA ARG A 61 -28.95 2.79 -13.92
C ARG A 61 -29.14 3.83 -15.02
N SER A 62 -28.64 3.52 -16.20
CA SER A 62 -28.87 4.38 -17.36
C SER A 62 -30.32 4.29 -17.82
N VAL A 63 -30.85 5.40 -18.32
CA VAL A 63 -32.13 5.41 -19.03
C VAL A 63 -31.90 4.85 -20.44
N PRO A 64 -32.67 3.85 -20.89
CA PRO A 64 -32.52 3.29 -22.23
C PRO A 64 -32.57 4.38 -23.31
N ASN A 65 -31.64 4.31 -24.27
CA ASN A 65 -31.48 5.27 -25.37
C ASN A 65 -31.19 6.73 -24.96
N GLN A 66 -30.74 6.97 -23.72
CA GLN A 66 -30.38 8.31 -23.26
C GLN A 66 -28.99 8.28 -22.59
N PRO A 67 -27.90 8.46 -23.36
CA PRO A 67 -26.57 8.60 -22.78
C PRO A 67 -26.50 9.90 -21.99
N GLY A 68 -25.80 9.88 -20.86
CA GLY A 68 -25.67 11.10 -20.08
C GLY A 68 -24.78 10.98 -18.86
N PRO A 69 -24.27 12.13 -18.39
CA PRO A 69 -23.67 12.22 -17.06
C PRO A 69 -24.78 12.18 -16.00
N TYR A 70 -24.58 11.36 -14.98
CA TYR A 70 -25.37 11.29 -13.77
C TYR A 70 -24.53 11.93 -12.65
N LEU A 71 -24.90 13.13 -12.22
CA LEU A 71 -24.27 13.80 -11.08
C LEU A 71 -24.58 13.05 -9.80
N ILE A 72 -23.57 12.48 -9.14
CA ILE A 72 -23.76 11.66 -7.96
C ILE A 72 -23.82 12.53 -6.71
N PHE A 73 -22.82 13.37 -6.48
CA PHE A 73 -22.77 14.31 -5.35
C PHE A 73 -21.70 15.39 -5.58
N THR A 74 -21.67 16.36 -4.69
CA THR A 74 -20.68 17.44 -4.65
C THR A 74 -20.10 17.59 -3.24
N ILE A 75 -18.80 17.77 -3.16
CA ILE A 75 -18.06 18.10 -1.93
C ILE A 75 -17.67 19.58 -2.03
N GLU A 76 -18.24 20.39 -1.13
CA GLU A 76 -17.85 21.79 -0.96
C GLU A 76 -16.75 21.87 0.09
N ASN A 77 -15.70 22.64 -0.19
CA ASN A 77 -14.52 22.81 0.68
C ASN A 77 -13.92 21.47 1.14
N PRO A 78 -13.36 20.67 0.22
CA PRO A 78 -12.96 19.27 0.46
C PRO A 78 -11.79 19.08 1.45
N GLY A 79 -11.25 20.14 2.06
CA GLY A 79 -10.16 20.05 3.02
C GLY A 79 -8.82 19.56 2.46
N VAL A 80 -8.69 19.46 1.13
CA VAL A 80 -7.47 19.04 0.45
C VAL A 80 -6.36 20.06 0.71
N THR A 81 -5.23 19.59 1.23
CA THR A 81 -4.06 20.43 1.52
C THR A 81 -2.83 20.05 0.72
N ARG A 82 -2.80 18.82 0.18
CA ARG A 82 -1.68 18.29 -0.60
C ARG A 82 -1.93 18.42 -2.10
N THR A 83 -0.86 18.33 -2.88
CA THR A 83 -0.92 18.46 -4.35
C THR A 83 -1.52 17.25 -5.03
N ALA A 84 -1.46 16.07 -4.41
CA ALA A 84 -2.04 14.84 -4.94
C ALA A 84 -3.21 14.36 -4.06
N TYR A 85 -4.34 14.08 -4.68
CA TYR A 85 -5.55 13.58 -4.02
C TYR A 85 -6.39 12.72 -4.98
N ALA A 86 -7.30 11.93 -4.45
CA ALA A 86 -8.18 11.09 -5.25
C ALA A 86 -9.52 10.83 -4.56
N ILE A 87 -10.53 10.52 -5.37
CA ILE A 87 -11.71 9.76 -4.93
C ILE A 87 -11.48 8.29 -5.24
N VAL A 88 -11.66 7.44 -4.24
CA VAL A 88 -11.38 6.01 -4.33
C VAL A 88 -12.56 5.18 -3.83
N GLY A 89 -12.70 3.97 -4.37
CA GLY A 89 -13.75 3.03 -3.96
C GLY A 89 -13.77 1.79 -4.82
N GLN A 90 -14.87 1.04 -4.76
CA GLN A 90 -15.14 -0.13 -5.59
C GLN A 90 -16.29 0.16 -6.55
N VAL A 91 -16.20 -0.39 -7.75
CA VAL A 91 -17.21 -0.31 -8.80
C VAL A 91 -17.53 -1.69 -9.35
N ARG A 92 -18.80 -1.93 -9.68
CA ARG A 92 -19.30 -3.12 -10.37
C ARG A 92 -20.19 -2.68 -11.53
N CYS A 93 -20.08 -3.31 -12.68
CA CYS A 93 -20.94 -3.03 -13.83
C CYS A 93 -21.89 -4.20 -14.10
N ASP A 94 -23.11 -3.90 -14.53
CA ASP A 94 -24.08 -4.87 -15.02
C ASP A 94 -24.64 -4.41 -16.37
N GLY A 95 -24.22 -5.07 -17.44
CA GLY A 95 -24.73 -4.86 -18.79
C GLY A 95 -24.49 -3.45 -19.36
N VAL A 96 -23.38 -2.78 -19.02
CA VAL A 96 -23.09 -1.43 -19.54
C VAL A 96 -22.77 -1.49 -21.04
N GLU A 97 -23.63 -0.91 -21.87
CA GLU A 97 -23.52 -0.99 -23.33
C GLU A 97 -22.68 0.16 -23.90
N GLY A 98 -21.40 -0.10 -24.20
CA GLY A 98 -20.45 0.90 -24.68
C GLY A 98 -19.46 1.31 -23.60
N THR A 99 -18.96 2.54 -23.67
CA THR A 99 -17.89 3.04 -22.79
C THR A 99 -18.43 4.06 -21.79
N GLY A 100 -18.75 3.59 -20.59
CA GLY A 100 -19.00 4.45 -19.42
C GLY A 100 -17.71 4.80 -18.68
N TYR A 101 -17.77 5.80 -17.82
CA TYR A 101 -16.65 6.20 -16.97
C TYR A 101 -17.13 6.95 -15.73
N LEU A 102 -16.42 6.81 -14.63
CA LEU A 102 -16.52 7.73 -13.50
C LEU A 102 -15.72 8.99 -13.81
N GLU A 103 -16.18 10.10 -13.28
CA GLU A 103 -15.58 11.41 -13.47
C GLU A 103 -15.57 12.20 -12.17
N MET A 104 -14.47 12.89 -11.93
CA MET A 104 -14.34 13.91 -10.89
C MET A 104 -13.92 15.21 -11.53
N TRP A 105 -14.66 16.28 -11.29
CA TRP A 105 -14.24 17.65 -11.58
C TRP A 105 -13.73 18.33 -10.33
N SER A 106 -12.55 18.91 -10.42
CA SER A 106 -11.93 19.75 -9.39
C SER A 106 -12.01 21.21 -9.81
N HIS A 107 -12.75 21.99 -9.02
CA HIS A 107 -12.89 23.44 -9.21
C HIS A 107 -11.97 24.19 -8.26
N PHE A 108 -11.23 25.15 -8.79
CA PHE A 108 -10.22 25.93 -8.09
C PHE A 108 -10.63 27.41 -7.99
N PRO A 109 -10.07 28.14 -7.02
CA PRO A 109 -10.28 29.58 -6.93
C PRO A 109 -9.91 30.26 -8.25
N GLY A 110 -10.68 31.30 -8.63
CA GLY A 110 -10.48 32.00 -9.90
C GLY A 110 -11.10 31.30 -11.12
N GLY A 111 -11.90 30.25 -10.92
CA GLY A 111 -12.76 29.66 -11.95
C GLY A 111 -12.12 28.54 -12.78
N GLY A 112 -10.88 28.15 -12.48
CA GLY A 112 -10.25 26.99 -13.11
C GLY A 112 -10.98 25.69 -12.75
N ALA A 113 -11.23 24.83 -13.74
CA ALA A 113 -11.85 23.52 -13.52
C ALA A 113 -11.16 22.46 -14.37
N TYR A 114 -10.81 21.34 -13.75
CA TYR A 114 -10.08 20.25 -14.38
C TYR A 114 -10.68 18.91 -13.96
N PHE A 115 -10.56 17.88 -14.79
CA PHE A 115 -11.22 16.60 -14.54
C PHE A 115 -10.27 15.41 -14.52
N SER A 116 -10.73 14.34 -13.88
CA SER A 116 -10.17 13.00 -13.92
C SER A 116 -11.26 12.01 -14.36
N ARG A 117 -10.92 11.04 -15.22
CA ARG A 117 -11.88 10.07 -15.78
C ARG A 117 -11.30 8.65 -15.83
N THR A 118 -12.12 7.66 -15.52
CA THR A 118 -11.74 6.25 -15.69
C THR A 118 -11.93 5.80 -17.15
N LEU A 119 -10.97 6.12 -18.03
CA LEU A 119 -10.99 5.77 -19.46
C LEU A 119 -9.86 4.82 -19.89
N GLY A 120 -9.14 4.24 -18.94
CA GLY A 120 -8.08 3.29 -19.21
C GLY A 120 -8.61 1.97 -19.80
N GLU A 121 -7.71 1.20 -20.41
CA GLU A 121 -8.03 -0.14 -20.91
C GLU A 121 -8.14 -1.18 -19.78
N SER A 122 -7.38 -0.99 -18.70
CA SER A 122 -7.31 -1.92 -17.57
C SER A 122 -6.96 -1.20 -16.26
N GLY A 123 -6.99 -1.95 -15.15
CA GLY A 123 -6.64 -1.45 -13.82
C GLY A 123 -7.73 -0.56 -13.18
N PRO A 124 -7.36 0.22 -12.14
CA PRO A 124 -8.33 1.03 -11.38
C PRO A 124 -8.91 2.19 -12.20
N MET A 125 -8.23 2.63 -13.26
CA MET A 125 -8.77 3.63 -14.18
C MET A 125 -9.50 3.03 -15.39
N ALA A 126 -9.72 1.71 -15.43
CA ALA A 126 -10.40 1.07 -16.55
C ALA A 126 -11.78 1.67 -16.81
N ALA A 127 -12.18 1.76 -18.07
CA ALA A 127 -13.53 2.14 -18.45
C ALA A 127 -14.60 1.19 -17.88
N LEU A 128 -15.83 1.69 -17.78
CA LEU A 128 -17.00 0.95 -17.33
C LEU A 128 -17.69 0.37 -18.57
N THR A 129 -17.59 -0.94 -18.78
CA THR A 129 -18.18 -1.60 -19.93
C THR A 129 -18.59 -3.04 -19.60
N GLY A 130 -19.65 -3.52 -20.24
CA GLY A 130 -20.20 -4.86 -20.06
C GLY A 130 -20.62 -5.16 -18.62
N THR A 131 -20.46 -6.42 -18.23
CA THR A 131 -20.69 -6.90 -16.87
C THR A 131 -19.36 -7.26 -16.21
N SER A 132 -19.16 -6.80 -14.98
CA SER A 132 -17.96 -7.08 -14.20
C SER A 132 -18.30 -7.31 -12.73
N GLY A 133 -17.43 -8.02 -12.00
CA GLY A 133 -17.50 -8.07 -10.53
C GLY A 133 -17.01 -6.77 -9.90
N TRP A 134 -17.02 -6.71 -8.56
CA TRP A 134 -16.45 -5.60 -7.81
C TRP A 134 -14.95 -5.46 -8.11
N ARG A 135 -14.52 -4.26 -8.51
CA ARG A 135 -13.12 -3.91 -8.73
C ARG A 135 -12.81 -2.51 -8.19
N PRO A 136 -11.57 -2.23 -7.79
CA PRO A 136 -11.20 -0.89 -7.36
C PRO A 136 -11.31 0.11 -8.50
N PHE A 137 -11.57 1.36 -8.15
CA PHE A 137 -11.36 2.50 -9.04
C PHE A 137 -10.69 3.66 -8.30
N VAL A 138 -10.04 4.53 -9.07
CA VAL A 138 -9.41 5.76 -8.59
C VAL A 138 -9.71 6.88 -9.58
N LEU A 139 -10.08 8.05 -9.07
CA LEU A 139 -10.14 9.32 -9.79
C LEU A 139 -9.03 10.24 -9.25
N PRO A 140 -7.79 10.10 -9.73
CA PRO A 140 -6.66 10.85 -9.18
C PRO A 140 -6.61 12.26 -9.76
N PHE A 141 -6.09 13.20 -8.98
CA PHE A 141 -5.74 14.54 -9.42
C PHE A 141 -4.37 14.95 -8.88
N PHE A 142 -3.56 15.56 -9.74
CA PHE A 142 -2.24 16.09 -9.40
C PHE A 142 -2.21 17.59 -9.72
N ASN A 143 -2.22 18.40 -8.67
CA ASN A 143 -2.05 19.84 -8.76
C ASN A 143 -0.55 20.21 -8.76
N SER A 144 -0.22 21.38 -9.30
CA SER A 144 1.14 21.91 -9.22
C SER A 144 1.44 22.43 -7.82
N VAL A 145 2.69 22.27 -7.38
CA VAL A 145 3.17 22.85 -6.11
C VAL A 145 2.98 24.38 -6.16
N GLY A 146 2.38 24.93 -5.11
CA GLY A 146 2.11 26.37 -4.98
C GLY A 146 0.76 26.83 -5.56
N ASN A 147 0.04 25.98 -6.30
CA ASN A 147 -1.34 26.29 -6.68
C ASN A 147 -2.28 26.16 -5.47
N PRO A 148 -3.37 26.94 -5.42
CA PRO A 148 -4.38 26.80 -4.38
C PRO A 148 -5.06 25.42 -4.46
N PRO A 149 -5.60 24.91 -3.33
CA PRO A 149 -6.38 23.69 -3.30
C PRO A 149 -7.74 23.86 -4.01
N PRO A 150 -8.42 22.75 -4.37
CA PRO A 150 -9.77 22.83 -4.93
C PRO A 150 -10.77 23.36 -3.87
N GLU A 151 -11.68 24.22 -4.30
CA GLU A 151 -12.81 24.69 -3.49
C GLU A 151 -13.99 23.74 -3.55
N ARG A 152 -14.12 22.97 -4.63
CA ARG A 152 -15.26 22.09 -4.87
C ARG A 152 -14.90 20.89 -5.74
N LEU A 153 -15.37 19.71 -5.34
CA LEU A 153 -15.26 18.48 -6.12
C LEU A 153 -16.65 18.02 -6.55
N VAL A 154 -16.82 17.72 -7.84
CA VAL A 154 -18.08 17.24 -8.41
C VAL A 154 -17.86 15.83 -8.94
N ILE A 155 -18.57 14.85 -8.38
CA ILE A 155 -18.43 13.44 -8.74
C ILE A 155 -19.62 13.04 -9.59
N SER A 156 -19.36 12.50 -10.78
CA SER A 156 -20.35 12.03 -11.74
C SER A 156 -19.97 10.66 -12.30
N VAL A 157 -20.96 9.97 -12.86
CA VAL A 157 -20.72 8.83 -13.75
C VAL A 157 -21.34 9.13 -15.10
N PHE A 158 -20.58 8.95 -16.17
CA PHE A 158 -21.14 8.93 -17.51
C PHE A 158 -21.50 7.49 -17.85
N LEU A 159 -22.78 7.26 -18.15
CA LEU A 159 -23.24 5.98 -18.69
C LEU A 159 -23.72 6.17 -20.13
N PRO A 160 -23.35 5.24 -21.02
CA PRO A 160 -23.97 5.16 -22.33
C PRO A 160 -25.43 4.69 -22.21
N ALA A 161 -26.10 4.51 -23.35
CA ALA A 161 -27.47 4.03 -23.41
C ALA A 161 -27.54 2.53 -23.09
N GLY A 162 -27.49 2.13 -21.81
CA GLY A 162 -27.67 0.74 -21.38
C GLY A 162 -26.85 0.37 -20.13
N GLY A 163 -27.45 -0.47 -19.27
CA GLY A 163 -26.80 -1.05 -18.10
C GLY A 163 -26.87 -0.23 -16.81
N ALA A 164 -26.27 -0.80 -15.75
CA ALA A 164 -26.17 -0.20 -14.42
C ALA A 164 -24.75 -0.31 -13.87
N VAL A 165 -24.42 0.64 -13.01
CA VAL A 165 -23.17 0.66 -12.24
C VAL A 165 -23.51 0.73 -10.77
N PHE A 166 -22.76 -0.05 -9.99
CA PHE A 166 -22.88 -0.10 -8.53
C PHE A 166 -21.60 0.42 -7.91
N LEU A 167 -21.71 1.27 -6.90
CA LEU A 167 -20.58 1.86 -6.19
C LEU A 167 -20.64 1.50 -4.70
N SER A 168 -19.52 1.05 -4.15
CA SER A 168 -19.35 0.95 -2.70
C SER A 168 -19.28 2.33 -2.06
N SER A 169 -19.21 2.42 -0.73
CA SER A 169 -18.75 3.64 -0.07
C SER A 169 -17.45 4.13 -0.69
N LEU A 170 -17.28 5.45 -0.70
CA LEU A 170 -16.10 6.10 -1.27
C LEU A 170 -15.29 6.78 -0.18
N GLU A 171 -14.04 7.09 -0.50
CA GLU A 171 -13.17 7.88 0.35
C GLU A 171 -12.55 9.01 -0.47
N LEU A 172 -12.51 10.21 0.11
CA LEU A 172 -11.63 11.28 -0.35
C LEU A 172 -10.30 11.16 0.37
N VAL A 173 -9.24 11.05 -0.40
CA VAL A 173 -7.90 10.79 0.11
C VAL A 173 -6.87 11.77 -0.44
N GLN A 174 -5.82 12.06 0.33
CA GLN A 174 -4.67 12.85 -0.11
C GLN A 174 -3.34 12.13 0.14
N PHE A 175 -2.36 12.39 -0.72
CA PHE A 175 -1.10 11.66 -0.80
C PHE A 175 0.10 12.56 -0.48
N ALA A 176 1.13 12.00 0.15
CA ALA A 176 2.37 12.71 0.42
C ALA A 176 3.11 13.06 -0.89
N PRO A 177 4.00 14.07 -0.88
CA PRO A 177 4.81 14.39 -2.05
C PRO A 177 5.58 13.16 -2.56
N GLY A 178 5.36 12.79 -3.83
CA GLY A 178 6.03 11.65 -4.47
C GLY A 178 5.34 10.30 -4.33
N GLU A 179 4.22 10.21 -3.60
CA GLU A 179 3.35 9.02 -3.62
C GLU A 179 2.51 8.98 -4.91
N ASP A 180 2.27 7.77 -5.43
CA ASP A 180 1.49 7.54 -6.65
C ASP A 180 0.08 7.02 -6.29
N PRO A 181 -0.97 7.84 -6.47
CA PRO A 181 -2.38 7.47 -6.30
C PRO A 181 -2.84 6.25 -7.09
N LEU A 182 -2.13 5.83 -8.14
CA LEU A 182 -2.47 4.63 -8.91
C LEU A 182 -1.79 3.39 -8.37
N ALA A 183 -0.56 3.54 -7.85
CA ALA A 183 0.22 2.43 -7.35
C ALA A 183 -0.49 1.70 -6.20
N ASP A 184 -1.14 2.43 -5.30
CA ASP A 184 -1.81 1.87 -4.12
C ASP A 184 -3.08 1.05 -4.44
N PHE A 185 -3.66 1.26 -5.63
CA PHE A 185 -4.93 0.63 -6.05
C PHE A 185 -4.79 -0.27 -7.29
N ALA A 186 -3.60 -0.31 -7.90
CA ALA A 186 -3.28 -1.16 -9.04
C ALA A 186 -3.12 -2.65 -8.70
N GLY A 187 -2.93 -2.99 -7.42
CA GLY A 187 -2.83 -4.37 -6.94
C GLY A 187 -3.73 -4.58 -5.75
N GLY A 188 -4.53 -5.66 -5.75
CA GLY A 188 -5.36 -6.02 -4.60
C GLY A 188 -4.56 -6.10 -3.29
N ARG A 189 -5.22 -5.84 -2.16
CA ARG A 189 -4.70 -5.86 -0.77
C ARG A 189 -3.17 -5.89 -0.67
N GLN A 190 -2.58 -4.72 -0.83
CA GLN A 190 -1.16 -4.49 -0.61
C GLN A 190 -0.83 -4.72 0.86
N TRP A 191 0.35 -5.27 1.14
CA TRP A 191 0.76 -5.57 2.51
C TRP A 191 1.14 -4.30 3.29
N TRP A 192 1.69 -3.30 2.59
CA TRP A 192 2.01 -1.97 3.10
C TRP A 192 2.17 -0.99 1.93
N SER A 193 2.00 0.30 2.23
CA SER A 193 2.17 1.42 1.30
C SER A 193 3.64 1.78 1.03
N SER A 194 3.87 2.68 0.06
CA SER A 194 5.21 3.17 -0.30
C SER A 194 5.93 3.91 0.85
N SER A 195 5.22 4.73 1.63
CA SER A 195 5.81 5.43 2.77
C SER A 195 6.08 4.48 3.96
N GLN A 196 5.20 3.52 4.21
CA GLN A 196 5.46 2.45 5.19
C GLN A 196 6.69 1.63 4.80
N ALA A 197 6.86 1.30 3.52
CA ALA A 197 8.06 0.61 3.04
C ALA A 197 9.34 1.40 3.33
N GLY A 198 9.32 2.72 3.14
CA GLY A 198 10.44 3.61 3.47
C GLY A 198 10.76 3.64 4.96
N VAL A 199 9.74 3.77 5.82
CA VAL A 199 9.91 3.79 7.28
C VAL A 199 10.40 2.43 7.80
N LEU A 200 9.83 1.33 7.32
CA LEU A 200 10.23 -0.03 7.67
C LEU A 200 11.68 -0.29 7.24
N GLY A 201 12.03 0.02 5.98
CA GLY A 201 13.38 -0.14 5.48
C GLY A 201 14.41 0.69 6.24
N GLY A 202 14.10 1.95 6.54
CA GLY A 202 14.99 2.83 7.31
C GLY A 202 15.21 2.35 8.74
N THR A 203 14.12 1.98 9.43
CA THR A 203 14.18 1.50 10.83
C THR A 203 14.93 0.18 10.92
N PHE A 204 14.62 -0.75 10.01
CA PHE A 204 15.26 -2.05 9.93
C PHE A 204 16.76 -1.93 9.63
N GLY A 205 17.12 -1.11 8.64
CA GLY A 205 18.52 -0.83 8.31
C GLY A 205 19.30 -0.23 9.49
N ALA A 206 18.69 0.69 10.25
CA ALA A 206 19.31 1.27 11.44
C ALA A 206 19.57 0.21 12.53
N ILE A 207 18.59 -0.65 12.82
CA ILE A 207 18.71 -1.74 13.80
C ILE A 207 19.84 -2.70 13.39
N ILE A 208 19.86 -3.12 12.13
CA ILE A 208 20.89 -4.01 11.58
C ILE A 208 22.28 -3.36 11.69
N GLY A 209 22.40 -2.08 11.34
CA GLY A 209 23.65 -1.33 11.47
C GLY A 209 24.16 -1.31 12.91
N CYS A 210 23.28 -1.03 13.88
CA CYS A 210 23.63 -1.08 15.31
C CYS A 210 24.07 -2.48 15.75
N ILE A 211 23.35 -3.53 15.35
CA ILE A 211 23.71 -4.91 15.67
C ILE A 211 25.08 -5.26 15.07
N GLY A 212 25.33 -4.90 13.81
CA GLY A 212 26.61 -5.09 13.14
C GLY A 212 27.77 -4.41 13.87
N ALA A 213 27.57 -3.18 14.34
CA ALA A 213 28.56 -2.45 15.13
C ALA A 213 28.86 -3.14 16.48
N ILE A 214 27.82 -3.58 17.20
CA ILE A 214 27.97 -4.33 18.47
C ILE A 214 28.73 -5.63 18.24
N ILE A 215 28.39 -6.39 17.19
CA ILE A 215 29.08 -7.63 16.83
C ILE A 215 30.56 -7.34 16.54
N GLY A 216 30.86 -6.31 15.73
CA GLY A 216 32.23 -5.91 15.43
C GLY A 216 33.05 -5.60 16.68
N TRP A 217 32.45 -4.90 17.65
CA TRP A 217 33.07 -4.61 18.95
C TRP A 217 33.28 -5.85 19.82
N LEU A 218 32.32 -6.79 19.85
CA LEU A 218 32.46 -8.06 20.60
C LEU A 218 33.54 -8.96 20.00
N VAL A 219 33.62 -9.02 18.67
CA VAL A 219 34.60 -9.79 17.92
C VAL A 219 36.01 -9.24 18.17
N SER A 220 36.20 -7.91 18.15
CA SER A 220 37.51 -7.29 18.39
C SER A 220 38.04 -7.57 19.81
N LYS A 221 37.15 -7.67 20.81
CA LYS A 221 37.51 -8.03 22.18
C LYS A 221 37.67 -9.54 22.43
N GLY A 222 37.39 -10.40 21.44
CA GLY A 222 37.41 -11.85 21.62
C GLY A 222 36.38 -12.36 22.64
N ARG A 223 35.33 -11.57 22.92
CA ARG A 223 34.28 -11.91 23.89
C ARG A 223 33.03 -12.46 23.20
N ALA A 224 32.20 -13.18 23.97
CA ALA A 224 30.85 -13.60 23.58
C ALA A 224 30.74 -14.34 22.22
N ARG A 225 31.75 -15.17 21.87
CA ARG A 225 31.84 -15.90 20.59
C ARG A 225 30.53 -16.58 20.17
N ARG A 226 29.91 -17.33 21.09
CA ARG A 226 28.66 -18.07 20.80
C ARG A 226 27.50 -17.12 20.47
N ALA A 227 27.37 -16.01 21.19
CA ALA A 227 26.33 -15.02 20.95
C ALA A 227 26.56 -14.30 19.62
N ALA A 228 27.77 -13.78 19.36
CA ALA A 228 28.08 -13.09 18.11
C ALA A 228 27.86 -13.98 16.88
N ILE A 229 28.36 -15.22 16.91
CA ILE A 229 28.15 -16.20 15.83
C ILE A 229 26.67 -16.58 15.69
N GLY A 230 25.96 -16.75 16.81
CA GLY A 230 24.54 -17.10 16.83
C GLY A 230 23.66 -16.00 16.23
N VAL A 231 23.91 -14.74 16.58
CA VAL A 231 23.18 -13.58 16.03
C VAL A 231 23.44 -13.45 14.53
N MET A 232 24.70 -13.49 14.09
CA MET A 232 25.01 -13.46 12.64
C MET A 232 24.33 -14.61 11.89
N GLY A 233 24.36 -15.84 12.43
CA GLY A 233 23.68 -16.98 11.82
C GLY A 233 22.16 -16.80 11.75
N THR A 234 21.56 -16.17 12.77
CA THR A 234 20.12 -15.88 12.79
C THR A 234 19.76 -14.85 11.73
N LEU A 235 20.53 -13.76 11.62
CA LEU A 235 20.32 -12.73 10.59
C LEU A 235 20.50 -13.29 9.18
N ILE A 236 21.46 -14.19 8.94
CA ILE A 236 21.58 -14.85 7.63
C ILE A 236 20.33 -15.68 7.31
N VAL A 237 19.78 -16.43 8.28
CA VAL A 237 18.56 -17.22 8.08
C VAL A 237 17.36 -16.32 7.81
N LEU A 238 17.23 -15.21 8.55
CA LEU A 238 16.19 -14.20 8.31
C LEU A 238 16.31 -13.62 6.90
N GLY A 239 17.50 -13.20 6.49
CA GLY A 239 17.73 -12.70 5.13
C GLY A 239 17.38 -13.71 4.04
N VAL A 240 17.67 -15.01 4.23
CA VAL A 240 17.23 -16.06 3.28
C VAL A 240 15.71 -16.17 3.22
N LEU A 241 15.02 -16.05 4.36
CA LEU A 241 13.55 -16.06 4.40
C LEU A 241 12.98 -14.82 3.71
N GLU A 242 13.55 -13.64 3.94
CA GLU A 242 13.16 -12.40 3.25
C GLU A 242 13.34 -12.54 1.73
N LEU A 243 14.42 -13.18 1.28
CA LEU A 243 14.63 -13.47 -0.14
C LEU A 243 13.55 -14.40 -0.70
N ALA A 244 13.16 -15.44 0.04
CA ALA A 244 12.10 -16.34 -0.39
C ALA A 244 10.75 -15.59 -0.50
N VAL A 245 10.41 -14.75 0.48
CA VAL A 245 9.18 -13.95 0.48
C VAL A 245 9.20 -12.89 -0.62
N GLY A 246 10.33 -12.22 -0.84
CA GLY A 246 10.51 -11.25 -1.91
C GLY A 246 10.35 -11.89 -3.30
N ALA A 247 10.84 -13.12 -3.48
CA ALA A 247 10.75 -13.85 -4.74
C ALA A 247 9.31 -14.30 -4.98
N ALA A 248 8.63 -14.78 -3.94
CA ALA A 248 7.20 -15.10 -4.02
C ALA A 248 6.36 -13.84 -4.35
N SER A 249 6.67 -12.69 -3.76
CA SER A 249 5.93 -11.45 -4.04
C SER A 249 6.13 -10.95 -5.48
N LEU A 250 7.32 -11.14 -6.09
CA LEU A 250 7.51 -10.95 -7.53
C LEU A 250 6.61 -11.89 -8.37
N MET A 251 6.48 -13.16 -7.98
CA MET A 251 5.64 -14.14 -8.69
C MET A 251 4.14 -13.78 -8.62
N TYR A 252 3.70 -13.15 -7.54
CA TYR A 252 2.32 -12.68 -7.36
C TYR A 252 2.10 -11.24 -7.87
N SER A 253 3.03 -10.69 -8.65
CA SER A 253 2.94 -9.34 -9.23
C SER A 253 2.67 -8.25 -8.18
N GLN A 254 3.27 -8.39 -6.99
CA GLN A 254 3.21 -7.36 -5.97
C GLN A 254 3.94 -6.09 -6.43
N PRO A 255 3.52 -4.90 -5.95
CA PRO A 255 4.12 -3.63 -6.35
C PRO A 255 5.57 -3.48 -5.86
N TYR A 256 6.32 -2.58 -6.52
CA TYR A 256 7.76 -2.35 -6.28
C TYR A 256 8.10 -2.16 -4.79
N HIS A 257 7.31 -1.37 -4.07
CA HIS A 257 7.55 -1.06 -2.67
C HIS A 257 7.34 -2.26 -1.71
N VAL A 258 6.74 -3.37 -2.16
CA VAL A 258 6.61 -4.61 -1.35
C VAL A 258 7.81 -5.52 -1.58
N TRP A 259 8.10 -5.88 -2.83
CA TRP A 259 9.14 -6.87 -3.10
C TRP A 259 10.56 -6.30 -2.99
N TYR A 260 10.76 -5.03 -3.36
CA TYR A 260 12.10 -4.44 -3.41
C TYR A 260 12.79 -4.34 -2.04
N PRO A 261 12.14 -3.87 -0.96
CA PRO A 261 12.76 -3.83 0.36
C PRO A 261 13.13 -5.23 0.88
N LEU A 262 12.29 -6.25 0.62
CA LEU A 262 12.55 -7.63 1.03
C LEU A 262 13.73 -8.23 0.27
N MET A 263 13.80 -7.98 -1.05
CA MET A 263 14.93 -8.40 -1.88
C MET A 263 16.23 -7.72 -1.44
N LEU A 264 16.21 -6.40 -1.30
CA LEU A 264 17.39 -5.64 -0.93
C LEU A 264 17.87 -6.00 0.48
N GLY A 265 16.96 -6.04 1.46
CA GLY A 265 17.23 -6.42 2.85
C GLY A 265 17.84 -7.81 2.93
N GLY A 266 17.18 -8.80 2.33
CA GLY A 266 17.67 -10.18 2.31
C GLY A 266 19.04 -10.34 1.63
N ILE A 267 19.29 -9.65 0.50
CA ILE A 267 20.61 -9.67 -0.15
C ILE A 267 21.67 -9.08 0.79
N LEU A 268 21.39 -7.91 1.38
CA LEU A 268 22.33 -7.22 2.25
C LEU A 268 22.63 -8.05 3.50
N GLU A 269 21.62 -8.61 4.17
CA GLU A 269 21.83 -9.44 5.35
C GLU A 269 22.69 -10.67 5.05
N VAL A 270 22.33 -11.43 4.01
CA VAL A 270 23.06 -12.66 3.65
C VAL A 270 24.50 -12.35 3.25
N THR A 271 24.71 -11.31 2.44
CA THR A 271 26.05 -10.97 1.95
C THR A 271 26.93 -10.37 3.06
N ILE A 272 26.42 -9.38 3.79
CA ILE A 272 27.17 -8.70 4.85
C ILE A 272 27.44 -9.65 6.02
N PHE A 273 26.41 -10.29 6.58
CA PHE A 273 26.61 -11.18 7.72
C PHE A 273 27.27 -12.50 7.33
N GLY A 274 27.09 -12.98 6.09
CA GLY A 274 27.85 -14.12 5.57
C GLY A 274 29.36 -13.84 5.55
N ALA A 275 29.76 -12.68 5.01
CA ALA A 275 31.16 -12.25 5.02
C ALA A 275 31.68 -12.01 6.44
N LEU A 276 30.93 -11.32 7.29
CA LEU A 276 31.31 -11.05 8.69
C LEU A 276 31.42 -12.35 9.51
N LEU A 277 30.54 -13.32 9.29
CA LEU A 277 30.59 -14.61 9.97
C LEU A 277 31.89 -15.36 9.66
N PHE A 278 32.33 -15.33 8.39
CA PHE A 278 33.60 -15.92 7.98
C PHE A 278 34.79 -15.23 8.68
N VAL A 279 34.82 -13.90 8.66
CA VAL A 279 35.88 -13.11 9.30
C VAL A 279 35.91 -13.31 10.82
N ALA A 280 34.74 -13.28 11.47
CA ALA A 280 34.62 -13.44 12.91
C ALA A 280 35.06 -14.83 13.37
N ARG A 281 34.67 -15.89 12.66
CA ARG A 281 35.12 -17.27 12.95
C ARG A 281 36.65 -17.36 12.93
N ARG A 282 37.29 -16.76 11.92
CA ARG A 282 38.76 -16.70 11.82
C ARG A 282 39.37 -15.94 12.99
N ARG A 283 38.86 -14.74 13.31
CA ARG A 283 39.37 -13.92 14.42
C ARG A 283 39.27 -14.60 15.78
N TYR A 284 38.14 -15.21 16.10
CA TYR A 284 37.99 -15.94 17.36
C TYR A 284 38.97 -17.11 17.46
N ARG A 285 39.17 -17.85 16.37
CA ARG A 285 40.14 -18.96 16.33
C ARG A 285 41.57 -18.46 16.57
N ASP A 286 41.95 -17.34 15.97
CA ASP A 286 43.29 -16.76 16.16
C ASP A 286 43.54 -16.32 17.61
N ILE A 287 42.52 -15.72 18.26
CA ILE A 287 42.60 -15.31 19.67
C ILE A 287 42.73 -16.54 20.59
N GLU A 288 41.96 -17.60 20.30
CA GLU A 288 42.00 -18.86 21.05
C GLU A 288 43.36 -19.56 20.92
N LEU A 289 43.93 -19.62 19.70
CA LEU A 289 45.27 -20.15 19.46
C LEU A 289 46.36 -19.36 20.18
N ARG A 290 46.27 -18.01 20.21
CA ARG A 290 47.21 -17.17 20.97
C ARG A 290 47.12 -17.43 22.47
N ARG A 291 45.91 -17.66 23.00
CA ARG A 291 45.71 -18.02 24.40
C ARG A 291 46.31 -19.38 24.74
N MET A 292 46.14 -20.39 23.87
CA MET A 292 46.75 -21.71 24.06
C MET A 292 48.28 -21.62 24.09
N ARG A 293 48.91 -20.95 23.11
CA ARG A 293 50.37 -20.76 23.07
C ARG A 293 50.93 -20.04 24.30
N ALA A 294 50.18 -19.10 24.88
CA ALA A 294 50.58 -18.39 26.10
C ALA A 294 50.48 -19.27 27.36
N LEU A 295 49.64 -20.31 27.34
CA LEU A 295 49.55 -21.30 28.41
C LEU A 295 50.68 -22.33 28.31
N ASP A 296 51.06 -22.73 27.10
CA ASP A 296 52.14 -23.71 26.86
C ASP A 296 53.55 -23.14 27.13
N ALA A 297 53.70 -21.81 27.16
CA ALA A 297 54.96 -21.12 27.43
C ALA A 297 55.24 -20.84 28.92
N ARG A 298 54.36 -21.30 29.83
CA ARG A 298 54.51 -21.21 31.28
C ARG A 298 54.78 -22.58 31.88
#